data_AF-R5DL86-F1
#
_entry.id   AF-R5DL86-F1
#
_cell.length_a   1.000
_cell.length_b   1.000
_cell.length_c   1.000
_cell.angle_alpha   90.00
_cell.angle_beta   90.00
_cell.angle_gamma   90.00
#
_symmetry.space_group_name_H-M   'P 1'
#
loop_
_entity.id
_entity.type
_entity.pdbx_description
1 polymer ?
#
loop_
_entity_poly.entity_id
_entity_poly.type
_entity_poly.pdbx_seq_one_letter_code
_entity_poly.pdbx_strand_id
1 'polypeptide(L)' 'MIKSDIIKIEKIDNFDNNYVERELAKNFANVIRWAIVEVSEKDLTVSISYEM' A
#
# COMPACT_ATOMS: atom_id res chain seq x y z
N MET A 1 9.30 -10.54 12.80
CA MET A 1 9.55 -11.28 11.52
C MET A 1 9.03 -10.39 10.40
N ILE A 2 9.79 -10.17 9.33
CA ILE A 2 9.32 -9.32 8.22
C ILE A 2 8.51 -10.18 7.25
N LYS A 3 7.28 -9.75 6.96
CA LYS A 3 6.42 -10.34 5.94
C LYS A 3 6.30 -9.38 4.76
N SER A 4 6.11 -9.93 3.56
CA SER A 4 5.78 -9.15 2.37
C SER A 4 4.55 -9.71 1.70
N ASP A 5 3.68 -8.83 1.22
CA ASP A 5 2.46 -9.16 0.51
C ASP A 5 2.25 -8.22 -0.68
N ILE A 6 1.34 -8.60 -1.58
CA ILE A 6 0.80 -7.73 -2.62
C ILE A 6 -0.66 -7.49 -2.28
N ILE A 7 -1.04 -6.23 -2.14
CA ILE A 7 -2.40 -5.82 -1.80
C ILE A 7 -2.96 -4.86 -2.86
N LYS A 8 -4.26 -4.63 -2.78
CA LYS A 8 -4.95 -3.61 -3.57
C LYS A 8 -5.48 -2.52 -2.67
N ILE A 9 -5.32 -1.28 -3.10
CA ILE A 9 -5.88 -0.08 -2.47
C ILE A 9 -6.75 0.60 -3.52
N GLU A 10 -7.93 1.09 -3.15
CA GLU A 10 -8.76 1.86 -4.07
C GLU A 10 -8.00 3.08 -4.60
N LYS A 11 -8.14 3.39 -5.89
CA LYS A 11 -7.51 4.54 -6.51
C LYS A 11 -8.43 5.74 -6.41
N ILE A 12 -7.90 6.84 -5.89
CA ILE A 12 -8.49 8.17 -6.00
C ILE A 12 -7.75 9.01 -7.04
N ASP A 13 -8.41 10.04 -7.55
CA ASP A 13 -7.76 11.00 -8.44
C ASP A 13 -6.69 11.81 -7.69
N ASN A 14 -5.55 12.04 -8.36
CA ASN A 14 -4.41 12.78 -7.81
C ASN A 14 -3.93 12.25 -6.46
N PHE A 15 -3.91 10.93 -6.27
CA PHE A 15 -3.36 10.30 -5.07
C PHE A 15 -1.87 10.67 -4.88
N ASP A 16 -1.44 10.73 -3.63
CA ASP A 16 -0.06 10.97 -3.24
C ASP A 16 0.44 9.88 -2.27
N ASN A 17 1.69 10.00 -1.83
CA ASN A 17 2.27 9.05 -0.88
C ASN A 17 1.49 9.02 0.45
N ASN A 18 1.02 10.18 0.92
CA ASN A 18 0.27 10.27 2.18
C ASN A 18 -1.04 9.50 2.11
N TYR A 19 -1.73 9.51 0.96
CA TYR A 19 -2.91 8.69 0.75
C TYR A 19 -2.60 7.21 0.88
N VAL A 20 -1.57 6.72 0.17
CA VAL A 20 -1.19 5.30 0.22
C VAL A 20 -0.81 4.90 1.65
N GLU A 21 0.00 5.70 2.34
CA GLU A 21 0.43 5.43 3.72
C GLU A 21 -0.75 5.38 4.70
N ARG A 22 -1.75 6.27 4.56
CA ARG A 22 -2.97 6.23 5.37
C ARG A 22 -3.77 4.95 5.14
N GLU A 23 -3.92 4.50 3.90
CA GLU A 23 -4.65 3.27 3.59
C GLU A 23 -3.90 2.03 4.11
N LEU A 24 -2.57 2.00 4.02
CA LEU A 24 -1.75 0.93 4.59
C LEU A 24 -1.84 0.89 6.12
N ALA A 25 -1.79 2.05 6.79
CA ALA A 25 -1.84 2.14 8.25
C ALA A 25 -3.15 1.61 8.86
N LYS A 26 -4.24 1.51 8.08
CA LYS A 26 -5.50 0.91 8.55
C LYS A 26 -5.39 -0.58 8.86
N ASN A 27 -4.47 -1.28 8.19
CA ASN A 27 -4.37 -2.74 8.23
C ASN A 27 -2.99 -3.26 8.67
N PHE A 28 -1.96 -2.42 8.63
CA PHE A 28 -0.58 -2.80 8.93
C PHE A 28 0.02 -1.84 9.97
N ALA A 29 0.43 -2.37 11.12
CA ALA A 29 0.93 -1.56 12.23
C ALA A 29 2.33 -0.97 11.95
N ASN A 30 3.24 -1.77 11.39
CA ASN A 30 4.65 -1.40 11.17
C ASN A 30 5.04 -1.63 9.71
N VAL A 31 4.63 -0.73 8.83
CA VAL A 31 5.06 -0.74 7.43
C VAL A 31 6.52 -0.30 7.34
N ILE A 32 7.37 -1.13 6.74
CA ILE A 32 8.81 -0.85 6.58
C ILE A 32 9.05 -0.15 5.24
N ARG A 33 8.43 -0.67 4.18
CA ARG A 33 8.51 -0.12 2.82
C ARG A 33 7.31 -0.56 2.00
N TRP A 34 6.99 0.22 0.98
CA TRP A 34 5.98 -0.12 0.01
C TRP A 34 6.37 0.42 -1.37
N ALA A 35 5.82 -0.18 -2.42
CA ALA A 35 5.95 0.30 -3.78
C ALA A 35 4.68 -0.01 -4.57
N ILE A 36 4.19 0.95 -5.34
CA ILE A 36 3.16 0.70 -6.34
C ILE A 36 3.78 -0.12 -7.46
N VAL A 37 3.20 -1.28 -7.75
CA VAL A 37 3.66 -2.19 -8.82
C VAL A 37 2.75 -2.13 -10.04
N GLU A 38 1.52 -1.65 -9.88
CA GLU A 38 0.55 -1.45 -10.97
C GLU A 38 -0.46 -0.37 -10.59
N VAL A 39 -0.88 0.41 -11.57
CA VAL A 39 -1.97 1.39 -11.46
C VAL A 39 -3.04 1.03 -12.47
N SER A 40 -4.22 0.65 -11.99
CA SER A 40 -5.39 0.39 -12.82
C SER A 40 -6.37 1.56 -12.75
N GLU A 41 -7.52 1.48 -13.43
CA GLU A 41 -8.54 2.51 -13.35
C GLU A 41 -9.11 2.66 -11.93
N LYS A 42 -9.24 1.55 -11.20
CA LYS A 42 -9.94 1.47 -9.90
C LYS A 42 -9.05 1.22 -8.70
N ASP A 43 -7.91 0.56 -8.91
CA ASP A 43 -7.04 0.09 -7.83
C ASP A 43 -5.57 0.46 -8.08
N LEU A 44 -4.85 0.70 -6.99
CA LEU A 44 -3.40 0.65 -6.89
C LEU A 44 -3.00 -0.73 -6.38
N THR A 45 -2.19 -1.47 -7.13
CA THR A 45 -1.56 -2.70 -6.64
C THR A 45 -0.26 -2.32 -5.95
N VAL A 46 -0.14 -2.63 -4.66
CA VAL A 46 0.98 -2.22 -3.81
C VAL A 46 1.69 -3.45 -3.27
N SER A 47 2.99 -3.54 -3.50
CA SER A 47 3.87 -4.45 -2.77
C SER A 47 4.25 -3.80 -1.44
N ILE A 48 3.98 -4.47 -0.35
CA ILE A 48 4.25 -4.00 1.02
C ILE A 48 5.18 -4.97 1.74
N SER A 49 6.12 -4.44 2.53
CA SER A 49 6.84 -5.20 3.56
C SER A 49 6.58 -4.58 4.92
N TYR A 50 6.22 -5.40 5.91
CA TYR A 50 5.84 -4.95 7.25
C TYR A 50 6.29 -5.94 8.33
N GLU A 51 6.36 -5.47 9.58
CA GLU A 51 6.59 -6.35 10.73
C GLU A 51 5.28 -6.99 11.20
N MET A 52 5.32 -8.30 11.41
CA MET A 52 4.27 -9.03 12.12
C MET A 52 4.36 -8.84 13.63
#